data_AF-A0A841DX09-F1
#
_entry.id   AF-A0A841DX09-F1
#
_cell.length_a   1.000
_cell.length_b   1.000
_cell.length_c   1.000
_cell.angle_alpha   90.00
_cell.angle_beta   90.00
_cell.angle_gamma   90.00
#
_symmetry.space_group_name_H-M   'P 1'
#
loop_
_entity.id
_entity.type
_entity.pdbx_description
1 polymer ?
#
loop_
_entity_poly.entity_id
_entity_poly.type
_entity_poly.pdbx_seq_one_letter_code
_entity_poly.pdbx_strand_id
1 'polypeptide(L)'
;MPAQTGRLVALVAAVAVAAITGGGALAYRQGPQTAQADAAPLSATASQSPSPSASGRTTSTPATSAKPTPTTPPPSKPSGPVKTAIDLKKLPTGRAPQLTYLSGRTIRGGVGEDIKVPGTSDIQDVARLGNSALAVVSQGAGNELLTIDDQGNVTRRTPGVTQIVTTADSAAAAYVGTQQKSTGEELPGAIVYAGRDPMQSPQLVKVPGIWNTKLLSYVGGKVYFDASTTQSGPSSLYEWTPGDAKVAQLKSIPNAMAVSSVGTAGSLTALANQSSCSNLLAVPSGKRLWPTCDYLITGFTPDGSTVIAGPKYQDGYGDGITAALDAKNGELLHEWSGVFRQTVPEDDQHLLLLADTGQETPASIVRCTVSTGACELATPLTKGPLLIGS
;
A
#
# COMPACT_ATOMS: atom_id res chain seq x y z
N MET A 1 -18.86 -43.44 -41.29
CA MET A 1 -17.46 -43.89 -41.38
C MET A 1 -16.67 -43.21 -40.25
N PRO A 2 -16.45 -43.90 -39.12
CA PRO A 2 -15.59 -43.41 -38.05
C PRO A 2 -14.19 -44.05 -38.18
N ALA A 3 -13.15 -43.22 -38.21
CA ALA A 3 -11.77 -43.69 -38.17
C ALA A 3 -11.35 -43.88 -36.71
N GLN A 4 -11.06 -45.12 -36.34
CA GLN A 4 -10.35 -45.52 -35.13
C GLN A 4 -8.90 -45.06 -35.22
N THR A 5 -8.35 -44.49 -34.15
CA THR A 5 -6.90 -44.43 -33.96
C THR A 5 -6.57 -44.96 -32.57
N GLY A 6 -5.84 -46.07 -32.57
CA GLY A 6 -5.47 -46.84 -31.40
C GLY A 6 -4.33 -46.21 -30.59
N ARG A 7 -4.30 -46.64 -29.33
CA ARG A 7 -3.29 -46.54 -28.27
C ARG A 7 -1.84 -46.70 -28.75
N LEU A 8 -0.86 -46.08 -28.06
CA LEU A 8 -0.08 -46.66 -26.94
C LEU A 8 1.14 -45.79 -26.52
N VAL A 9 1.72 -46.14 -25.35
CA VAL A 9 3.06 -45.81 -24.79
C VAL A 9 3.15 -44.51 -23.95
N ALA A 10 3.66 -44.44 -22.73
CA ALA A 10 4.17 -45.41 -21.76
C ALA A 10 4.06 -44.87 -20.31
N LEU A 11 3.88 -45.81 -19.39
CA LEU A 11 4.21 -45.72 -17.97
C LEU A 11 5.72 -45.50 -17.77
N VAL A 12 6.11 -44.55 -16.92
CA VAL A 12 7.32 -44.67 -16.10
C VAL A 12 6.98 -44.23 -14.68
N ALA A 13 7.17 -45.15 -13.75
CA ALA A 13 6.98 -44.96 -12.32
C ALA A 13 8.32 -44.66 -11.62
N ALA A 14 8.25 -43.70 -10.71
CA ALA A 14 8.83 -43.70 -9.36
C ALA A 14 10.36 -43.65 -9.10
N VAL A 15 10.60 -43.08 -7.91
CA VAL A 15 11.73 -43.22 -6.97
C VAL A 15 12.79 -42.11 -7.00
N ALA A 16 12.74 -41.20 -6.02
CA ALA A 16 13.58 -41.27 -4.81
C ALA A 16 13.42 -39.99 -3.95
N VAL A 17 12.91 -40.16 -2.74
CA VAL A 17 13.07 -39.20 -1.63
C VAL A 17 14.43 -39.48 -1.00
N ALA A 18 15.31 -38.49 -0.97
CA ALA A 18 16.51 -38.50 -0.14
C ALA A 18 16.43 -37.33 0.86
N ALA A 19 16.46 -37.68 2.14
CA ALA A 19 16.50 -36.78 3.27
C ALA A 19 17.81 -35.99 3.30
N ILE A 20 17.73 -34.70 3.61
CA ILE A 20 18.87 -33.93 4.14
C ILE A 20 18.53 -33.55 5.59
N THR A 21 18.86 -34.47 6.49
CA THR A 21 19.07 -34.20 7.92
C THR A 21 20.56 -33.99 8.14
N GLY A 22 20.97 -32.78 8.51
CA GLY A 22 22.31 -32.51 9.04
C GLY A 22 22.93 -31.22 8.52
N GLY A 23 22.91 -30.17 9.36
CA GLY A 23 23.58 -28.91 9.05
C GLY A 23 23.32 -27.80 10.08
N GLY A 24 23.28 -28.16 11.38
CA GLY A 24 23.35 -27.17 12.45
C GLY A 24 24.81 -26.93 12.84
N ALA A 25 25.10 -25.67 13.19
CA ALA A 25 26.34 -25.14 13.79
C ALA A 25 27.49 -24.81 12.81
N LEU A 26 27.59 -23.52 12.44
CA LEU A 26 28.75 -22.63 12.69
C LEU A 26 28.61 -21.33 11.88
N ALA A 27 27.84 -20.36 12.40
CA ALA A 27 27.95 -18.96 11.99
C ALA A 27 27.40 -18.05 13.12
N TYR A 28 27.98 -18.18 14.32
CA TYR A 28 27.81 -17.22 15.39
C TYR A 28 29.20 -16.82 15.85
N ARG A 29 29.82 -15.86 15.13
CA ARG A 29 31.04 -15.10 15.53
C ARG A 29 31.50 -14.15 14.43
N GLN A 30 30.65 -13.21 14.03
CA GLN A 30 31.12 -11.92 13.49
C GLN A 30 30.23 -10.84 14.08
N GLY A 31 30.73 -10.20 15.14
CA GLY A 31 30.13 -8.99 15.68
C GLY A 31 30.35 -7.81 14.73
N PRO A 32 29.49 -6.79 14.77
CA PRO A 32 29.62 -5.61 13.92
C PRO A 32 30.95 -4.89 14.23
N GLN A 33 31.78 -4.71 13.20
CA GLN A 33 32.86 -3.74 13.22
C GLN A 33 32.22 -2.34 13.20
N THR A 34 32.48 -1.58 14.26
CA THR A 34 32.17 -0.14 14.32
C THR A 34 32.99 0.59 13.26
N ALA A 35 32.34 1.08 12.21
CA ALA A 35 32.92 2.09 11.35
C ALA A 35 33.04 3.40 12.14
N GLN A 36 34.26 3.89 12.28
CA GLN A 36 34.57 5.23 12.79
C GLN A 36 33.96 6.27 11.85
N ALA A 37 32.92 6.95 12.31
CA ALA A 37 32.54 8.26 11.79
C ALA A 37 33.09 9.31 12.77
N ASP A 38 33.94 10.20 12.25
CA ASP A 38 34.47 11.36 12.94
C ASP A 38 33.32 12.25 13.44
N ALA A 39 33.10 12.25 14.75
CA ALA A 39 32.29 13.26 15.43
C ALA A 39 33.23 14.23 16.16
N ALA A 40 33.05 15.53 15.87
CA ALA A 40 33.80 16.63 16.44
C ALA A 40 33.71 16.68 17.99
N PRO A 41 34.77 17.12 18.69
CA PRO A 41 34.87 17.01 20.13
C PRO A 41 34.04 18.07 20.87
N LEU A 42 33.19 17.62 21.80
CA LEU A 42 32.67 18.47 22.88
C LEU A 42 33.68 18.47 24.04
N SER A 43 34.06 19.67 24.46
CA SER A 43 35.03 19.97 25.51
C SER A 43 34.74 19.24 26.82
N ALA A 44 35.66 18.36 27.22
CA ALA A 44 35.69 17.76 28.54
C ALA A 44 36.37 18.73 29.53
N THR A 45 35.66 19.06 30.63
CA THR A 45 36.29 19.62 31.84
C THR A 45 36.64 18.46 32.76
N ALA A 46 37.91 18.37 33.14
CA ALA A 46 38.45 17.37 34.05
C ALA A 46 38.25 17.78 35.52
N SER A 47 37.99 16.81 36.41
CA SER A 47 38.51 16.80 37.79
C SER A 47 38.33 15.45 38.51
N GLN A 48 39.46 14.72 38.60
CA GLN A 48 40.10 14.05 39.74
C GLN A 48 39.29 13.24 40.81
N SER A 49 39.50 11.90 40.82
CA SER A 49 39.97 10.95 41.88
C SER A 49 39.98 11.31 43.40
N PRO A 50 40.18 10.37 44.37
CA PRO A 50 39.64 9.00 44.61
C PRO A 50 39.27 8.63 46.09
N SER A 51 38.60 7.47 46.31
CA SER A 51 38.64 6.52 47.48
C SER A 51 38.16 6.96 48.91
N PRO A 52 37.97 6.05 49.90
CA PRO A 52 37.09 4.86 50.00
C PRO A 52 36.28 4.77 51.33
N SER A 53 35.44 3.72 51.47
CA SER A 53 35.00 3.05 52.71
C SER A 53 34.00 3.73 53.68
N ALA A 54 32.85 3.09 53.93
CA ALA A 54 32.42 2.58 55.25
C ALA A 54 30.91 2.28 55.31
N SER A 55 30.60 1.14 55.93
CA SER A 55 29.27 0.67 56.33
C SER A 55 28.64 1.59 57.39
N GLY A 56 27.33 1.89 57.27
CA GLY A 56 26.61 2.74 58.22
C GLY A 56 25.09 2.64 58.09
N ARG A 57 24.45 2.41 59.23
CA ARG A 57 23.06 2.00 59.46
C ARG A 57 22.11 3.21 59.57
N THR A 58 20.89 3.06 59.03
CA THR A 58 19.61 3.73 59.35
C THR A 58 19.57 5.23 59.67
N THR A 59 18.81 6.01 58.89
CA THR A 59 17.80 6.95 59.43
C THR A 59 16.86 7.48 58.33
N SER A 60 15.56 7.47 58.65
CA SER A 60 14.44 8.04 57.90
C SER A 60 14.61 9.52 57.58
N THR A 61 14.35 9.93 56.33
CA THR A 61 14.33 11.33 55.88
C THR A 61 13.06 11.60 55.03
N PRO A 62 12.48 12.82 55.08
CA PRO A 62 11.08 13.11 54.79
C PRO A 62 10.70 13.15 53.31
N ALA A 63 9.39 13.00 53.08
CA ALA A 63 8.70 13.10 51.80
C ALA A 63 9.16 14.30 50.97
N THR A 64 9.81 14.00 49.85
CA THR A 64 10.16 14.96 48.80
C THR A 64 8.90 15.24 47.99
N SER A 65 8.42 16.49 48.04
CA SER A 65 7.31 16.99 47.24
C SER A 65 7.55 16.70 45.77
N ALA A 66 6.69 15.86 45.17
CA ALA A 66 6.73 15.51 43.77
C ALA A 66 6.59 16.76 42.91
N LYS A 67 7.61 17.04 42.09
CA LYS A 67 7.57 18.04 41.03
C LYS A 67 6.48 17.63 40.04
N PRO A 68 5.52 18.51 39.68
CA PRO A 68 4.46 18.17 38.76
C PRO A 68 5.06 17.76 37.41
N THR A 69 4.73 16.55 36.98
CA THR A 69 5.01 16.05 35.64
C THR A 69 4.42 17.03 34.62
N PRO A 70 5.19 17.52 33.64
CA PRO A 70 4.66 18.40 32.60
C PRO A 70 3.57 17.63 31.86
N THR A 71 2.33 18.06 32.06
CA THR A 71 1.17 17.52 31.35
C THR A 71 1.29 17.99 29.92
N THR A 72 1.59 17.07 28.99
CA THR A 72 1.58 17.35 27.56
C THR A 72 0.21 17.97 27.24
N PRO A 73 0.17 19.20 26.68
CA PRO A 73 -1.09 19.84 26.35
C PRO A 73 -1.91 18.92 25.43
N PRO A 74 -3.23 18.79 25.64
CA PRO A 74 -4.06 17.97 24.80
C PRO A 74 -3.92 18.43 23.34
N PRO A 75 -3.90 17.51 22.36
CA PRO A 75 -3.78 17.87 20.95
C PRO A 75 -4.86 18.91 20.61
N SER A 76 -4.41 20.09 20.22
CA SER A 76 -5.29 21.21 19.88
C SER A 76 -6.16 20.82 18.69
N LYS A 77 -7.48 21.01 18.82
CA LYS A 77 -8.45 20.81 17.74
C LYS A 77 -7.97 21.57 16.48
N PRO A 78 -7.95 20.94 15.29
CA PRO A 78 -7.54 21.60 14.06
C PRO A 78 -8.29 22.93 13.88
N SER A 79 -7.55 24.03 13.73
CA SER A 79 -8.13 25.38 13.59
C SER A 79 -8.18 25.87 12.14
N GLY A 80 -8.05 24.97 11.16
CA GLY A 80 -8.10 25.28 9.73
C GLY A 80 -9.51 25.20 9.14
N PRO A 81 -9.73 25.79 7.94
CA PRO A 81 -10.99 25.61 7.22
C PRO A 81 -11.12 24.15 6.80
N VAL A 82 -12.11 23.44 7.33
CA VAL A 82 -12.36 22.01 7.09
C VAL A 82 -12.50 21.66 5.59
N LYS A 83 -12.71 22.65 4.71
CA LYS A 83 -12.81 22.49 3.26
C LYS A 83 -11.84 23.42 2.54
N THR A 84 -11.06 22.89 1.60
CA THR A 84 -10.07 23.65 0.82
C THR A 84 -10.22 23.36 -0.68
N ALA A 85 -10.42 24.40 -1.48
CA ALA A 85 -10.41 24.26 -2.94
C ALA A 85 -8.97 24.33 -3.46
N ILE A 86 -8.57 23.36 -4.29
CA ILE A 86 -7.22 23.30 -4.87
C ILE A 86 -7.21 24.06 -6.20
N ASP A 87 -6.37 25.09 -6.28
CA ASP A 87 -6.00 25.76 -7.53
C ASP A 87 -4.52 25.47 -7.84
N LEU A 88 -4.28 24.52 -8.76
CA LEU A 88 -2.94 24.03 -9.07
C LEU A 88 -1.95 25.13 -9.47
N LYS A 89 -2.44 26.23 -10.06
CA LYS A 89 -1.57 27.34 -10.51
C LYS A 89 -1.14 28.25 -9.37
N LYS A 90 -1.83 28.20 -8.23
CA LYS A 90 -1.57 29.03 -7.04
C LYS A 90 -0.83 28.28 -5.95
N LEU A 91 -0.68 26.97 -6.08
CA LEU A 91 0.05 26.17 -5.10
C LEU A 91 1.55 26.49 -5.14
N PRO A 92 2.21 26.64 -3.99
CA PRO A 92 3.66 26.75 -3.94
C PRO A 92 4.31 25.43 -4.37
N THR A 93 5.55 25.49 -4.85
CA THR A 93 6.38 24.29 -5.01
C THR A 93 6.75 23.74 -3.64
N GLY A 94 6.58 22.42 -3.48
CA GLY A 94 6.81 21.71 -2.23
C GLY A 94 7.89 20.65 -2.33
N ARG A 95 7.87 19.73 -1.35
CA ARG A 95 8.73 18.55 -1.34
C ARG A 95 8.28 17.53 -2.39
N ALA A 96 9.23 16.88 -3.06
CA ALA A 96 8.94 15.76 -3.96
C ALA A 96 8.28 14.58 -3.21
N PRO A 97 7.43 13.77 -3.88
CA PRO A 97 6.81 12.61 -3.28
C PRO A 97 7.85 11.65 -2.66
N GLN A 98 7.59 11.19 -1.45
CA GLN A 98 8.37 10.15 -0.78
C GLN A 98 7.92 8.75 -1.19
N LEU A 99 6.70 8.61 -1.71
CA LEU A 99 6.23 7.38 -2.33
C LEU A 99 6.73 7.25 -3.76
N THR A 100 6.71 6.01 -4.26
CA THR A 100 6.95 5.70 -5.66
C THR A 100 5.95 6.45 -6.54
N TYR A 101 6.40 7.01 -7.66
CA TYR A 101 5.53 7.59 -8.69
C TYR A 101 6.18 7.48 -10.07
N LEU A 102 5.36 7.51 -11.13
CA LEU A 102 5.83 7.55 -12.51
C LEU A 102 5.80 8.98 -13.03
N SER A 103 6.88 9.44 -13.66
CA SER A 103 6.89 10.64 -14.49
C SER A 103 7.42 10.29 -15.88
N GLY A 104 6.56 10.38 -16.89
CA GLY A 104 6.81 9.87 -18.24
C GLY A 104 6.99 8.36 -18.23
N ARG A 105 8.24 7.89 -18.36
CA ARG A 105 8.60 6.46 -18.23
C ARG A 105 9.58 6.20 -17.08
N THR A 106 9.80 7.19 -16.22
CA THR A 106 10.78 7.08 -15.13
C THR A 106 10.03 6.92 -13.83
N ILE A 107 10.28 5.82 -13.14
CA ILE A 107 9.82 5.56 -11.79
C ILE A 107 10.76 6.30 -10.83
N ARG A 108 10.17 7.12 -9.98
CA ARG A 108 10.85 8.06 -9.06
C ARG A 108 10.26 7.91 -7.66
N GLY A 109 10.90 8.51 -6.66
CA GLY A 109 10.45 8.45 -5.26
C GLY A 109 10.53 7.02 -4.68
N GLY A 110 10.17 6.86 -3.41
CA GLY A 110 10.33 5.59 -2.70
C GLY A 110 11.79 5.22 -2.44
N VAL A 111 12.04 3.93 -2.21
CA VAL A 111 13.38 3.40 -1.94
C VAL A 111 14.20 3.17 -3.23
N GLY A 112 15.39 3.79 -3.31
CA GLY A 112 16.32 3.59 -4.42
C GLY A 112 16.26 4.66 -5.51
N GLU A 113 17.09 4.49 -6.54
CA GLU A 113 17.31 5.48 -7.60
C GLU A 113 16.19 5.51 -8.65
N ASP A 114 16.17 6.57 -9.46
CA ASP A 114 15.25 6.72 -10.60
C ASP A 114 15.46 5.59 -11.63
N ILE A 115 14.40 4.84 -11.96
CA ILE A 115 14.45 3.70 -12.90
C ILE A 115 13.59 3.98 -14.12
N LYS A 116 14.17 3.88 -15.32
CA LYS A 116 13.43 4.02 -16.58
C LYS A 116 12.80 2.69 -16.98
N VAL A 117 11.47 2.67 -17.13
CA VAL A 117 10.72 1.51 -17.63
C VAL A 117 11.04 1.30 -19.13
N PRO A 118 11.61 0.15 -19.52
CA PRO A 118 11.97 -0.12 -20.91
C PRO A 118 10.73 -0.30 -21.79
N GLY A 119 10.92 -0.19 -23.11
CA GLY A 119 9.86 -0.35 -24.11
C GLY A 119 9.02 0.91 -24.34
N THR A 120 7.92 0.73 -25.06
CA THR A 120 7.01 1.83 -25.48
C THR A 120 5.55 1.59 -25.10
N SER A 121 5.22 0.41 -24.56
CA SER A 121 3.86 0.09 -24.09
C SER A 121 3.42 1.03 -22.98
N ASP A 122 2.12 1.28 -22.90
CA ASP A 122 1.51 2.03 -21.82
C ASP A 122 1.78 1.37 -20.47
N ILE A 123 2.08 2.20 -19.48
CA ILE A 123 2.34 1.79 -18.10
C ILE A 123 1.06 2.01 -17.32
N GLN A 124 0.51 0.94 -16.76
CA GLN A 124 -0.78 0.94 -16.07
C GLN A 124 -0.63 1.15 -14.56
N ASP A 125 0.46 0.65 -13.98
CA ASP A 125 0.73 0.69 -12.54
C ASP A 125 2.24 0.60 -12.30
N VAL A 126 2.74 1.21 -11.24
CA VAL A 126 4.14 1.10 -10.81
C VAL A 126 4.26 0.95 -9.31
N ALA A 127 5.28 0.24 -8.86
CA ALA A 127 5.60 0.13 -7.46
C ALA A 127 7.09 -0.15 -7.26
N ARG A 128 7.53 -0.23 -6.01
CA ARG A 128 8.90 -0.65 -5.65
C ARG A 128 8.90 -1.87 -4.75
N LEU A 129 9.92 -2.70 -4.90
CA LEU A 129 10.21 -3.83 -4.04
C LEU A 129 11.70 -3.79 -3.70
N GLY A 130 12.04 -3.19 -2.55
CA GLY A 130 13.41 -2.77 -2.27
C GLY A 130 13.94 -1.84 -3.36
N ASN A 131 15.16 -2.08 -3.84
CA ASN A 131 15.76 -1.26 -4.89
C ASN A 131 15.24 -1.56 -6.31
N SER A 132 14.41 -2.60 -6.47
CA SER A 132 13.83 -2.94 -7.77
C SER A 132 12.53 -2.20 -8.01
N ALA A 133 12.25 -1.93 -9.28
CA ALA A 133 10.97 -1.40 -9.73
C ALA A 133 10.06 -2.51 -10.26
N LEU A 134 8.77 -2.32 -10.02
CA LEU A 134 7.68 -3.12 -10.58
C LEU A 134 6.87 -2.22 -11.51
N ALA A 135 6.57 -2.69 -12.72
CA ALA A 135 5.75 -1.95 -13.68
C ALA A 135 4.77 -2.88 -14.38
N VAL A 136 3.47 -2.62 -14.26
CA VAL A 136 2.46 -3.26 -15.11
C VAL A 136 2.40 -2.51 -16.43
N VAL A 137 2.64 -3.21 -17.53
CA VAL A 137 2.61 -2.64 -18.88
C VAL A 137 1.62 -3.40 -19.76
N SER A 138 1.05 -2.71 -20.74
CA SER A 138 0.17 -3.34 -21.72
C SER A 138 0.94 -4.27 -22.68
N GLN A 139 0.38 -5.45 -22.93
CA GLN A 139 0.94 -6.48 -23.81
C GLN A 139 -0.18 -7.16 -24.61
N GLY A 140 -0.29 -6.80 -25.89
CA GLY A 140 -1.35 -7.32 -26.77
C GLY A 140 -2.74 -6.95 -26.23
N ALA A 141 -3.58 -7.96 -25.98
CA ALA A 141 -4.92 -7.77 -25.40
C ALA A 141 -4.94 -7.77 -23.86
N GLY A 142 -3.79 -7.98 -23.20
CA GLY A 142 -3.69 -8.05 -21.75
C GLY A 142 -2.55 -7.19 -21.21
N ASN A 143 -2.08 -7.55 -20.01
CA ASN A 143 -1.00 -6.86 -19.32
C ASN A 143 0.11 -7.84 -18.92
N GLU A 144 1.30 -7.33 -18.67
CA GLU A 144 2.39 -8.06 -18.02
C GLU A 144 3.03 -7.19 -16.93
N LEU A 145 3.51 -7.83 -15.87
CA LEU A 145 4.37 -7.23 -14.87
C LEU A 145 5.83 -7.38 -15.29
N LEU A 146 6.54 -6.26 -15.33
CA LEU A 146 7.99 -6.21 -15.43
C LEU A 146 8.59 -6.06 -14.03
N THR A 147 9.54 -6.93 -13.67
CA THR A 147 10.47 -6.69 -12.55
C THR A 147 11.76 -6.13 -13.13
N ILE A 148 12.16 -4.96 -12.65
CA ILE A 148 13.27 -4.18 -13.19
C ILE A 148 14.29 -3.98 -12.06
N ASP A 149 15.54 -4.35 -12.30
CA ASP A 149 16.62 -4.15 -11.32
C ASP A 149 17.03 -2.67 -11.20
N ASP A 150 17.95 -2.39 -10.28
CA ASP A 150 18.46 -1.03 -10.01
C ASP A 150 19.32 -0.46 -11.15
N GLN A 151 19.71 -1.28 -12.13
CA GLN A 151 20.38 -0.84 -13.35
C GLN A 151 19.41 -0.63 -14.52
N GLY A 152 18.10 -0.87 -14.33
CA GLY A 152 17.08 -0.69 -15.36
C GLY A 152 16.89 -1.89 -16.30
N ASN A 153 17.45 -3.05 -15.99
CA ASN A 153 17.25 -4.27 -16.78
C ASN A 153 16.01 -5.03 -16.30
N VAL A 154 15.26 -5.60 -17.25
CA VAL A 154 14.13 -6.49 -16.92
C VAL A 154 14.69 -7.86 -16.51
N THR A 155 14.57 -8.19 -15.23
CA THR A 155 15.02 -9.48 -14.67
C THR A 155 13.93 -10.54 -14.71
N ARG A 156 12.66 -10.13 -14.69
CA ARG A 156 11.51 -11.05 -14.75
C ARG A 156 10.30 -10.42 -15.43
N ARG A 157 9.50 -11.28 -16.07
CA ARG A 157 8.20 -10.95 -16.66
C ARG A 157 7.15 -11.88 -16.09
N THR A 158 5.99 -11.35 -15.69
CA THR A 158 4.84 -12.16 -15.24
C THR A 158 3.59 -11.76 -16.01
N PRO A 159 3.04 -12.65 -16.86
CA PRO A 159 1.90 -12.30 -17.70
C PRO A 159 0.59 -12.21 -16.91
N GLY A 160 -0.36 -11.44 -17.43
CA GLY A 160 -1.73 -11.32 -16.94
C GLY A 160 -1.89 -10.48 -15.67
N VAL A 161 -0.83 -9.86 -15.17
CA VAL A 161 -0.88 -9.03 -13.95
C VAL A 161 -1.60 -7.71 -14.23
N THR A 162 -2.58 -7.36 -13.40
CA THR A 162 -3.40 -6.17 -13.59
C THR A 162 -3.21 -5.10 -12.51
N GLN A 163 -2.78 -5.49 -11.30
CA GLN A 163 -2.59 -4.57 -10.17
C GLN A 163 -1.42 -5.00 -9.30
N ILE A 164 -0.79 -4.02 -8.65
CA ILE A 164 0.23 -4.20 -7.63
C ILE A 164 -0.24 -3.50 -6.36
N VAL A 165 0.18 -3.99 -5.19
CA VAL A 165 0.15 -3.26 -3.92
C VAL A 165 1.44 -3.53 -3.17
N THR A 166 1.96 -2.53 -2.45
CA THR A 166 3.17 -2.71 -1.62
C THR A 166 2.88 -2.55 -0.13
N THR A 167 3.78 -3.07 0.70
CA THR A 167 3.84 -2.67 2.10
C THR A 167 4.33 -1.23 2.19
N ALA A 168 3.96 -0.51 3.26
CA ALA A 168 4.33 0.90 3.42
C ALA A 168 5.86 1.16 3.41
N ASP A 169 6.66 0.15 3.78
CA ASP A 169 8.12 0.17 3.76
C ASP A 169 8.72 -0.34 2.43
N SER A 170 7.88 -0.69 1.45
CA SER A 170 8.26 -1.31 0.17
C SER A 170 9.11 -2.58 0.30
N ALA A 171 9.10 -3.24 1.46
CA ALA A 171 9.83 -4.48 1.71
C ALA A 171 9.12 -5.72 1.16
N ALA A 172 7.84 -5.59 0.83
CA ALA A 172 7.06 -6.64 0.20
C ALA A 172 6.06 -6.07 -0.81
N ALA A 173 5.75 -6.87 -1.82
CA ALA A 173 4.77 -6.54 -2.84
C ALA A 173 3.83 -7.74 -3.05
N ALA A 174 2.57 -7.43 -3.32
CA ALA A 174 1.60 -8.38 -3.83
C ALA A 174 1.08 -7.89 -5.17
N TYR A 175 0.74 -8.82 -6.05
CA TYR A 175 0.18 -8.50 -7.35
C TYR A 175 -0.79 -9.59 -7.78
N VAL A 176 -1.77 -9.22 -8.59
CA VAL A 176 -2.83 -10.14 -9.02
C VAL A 176 -2.84 -10.26 -10.52
N GLY A 177 -2.92 -11.49 -11.00
CA GLY A 177 -3.19 -11.79 -12.39
C GLY A 177 -4.59 -12.35 -12.59
N THR A 178 -5.34 -11.78 -13.53
CA THR A 178 -6.63 -12.31 -13.96
C THR A 178 -6.48 -12.91 -15.35
N GLN A 179 -7.25 -13.96 -15.63
CA GLN A 179 -7.24 -14.56 -16.96
C GLN A 179 -8.19 -13.79 -17.88
N GLN A 180 -7.79 -13.61 -19.13
CA GLN A 180 -8.62 -13.00 -20.16
C GLN A 180 -8.59 -13.88 -21.41
N LYS A 181 -9.71 -13.88 -22.14
CA LYS A 181 -9.75 -14.42 -23.50
C LYS A 181 -8.92 -13.52 -24.42
N SER A 182 -8.58 -14.01 -25.62
CA SER A 182 -7.94 -13.19 -26.66
C SER A 182 -8.79 -11.98 -27.09
N THR A 183 -10.08 -11.97 -26.79
CA THR A 183 -11.01 -10.86 -26.99
C THR A 183 -10.97 -9.81 -25.89
N GLY A 184 -10.19 -10.01 -24.82
CA GLY A 184 -10.13 -9.14 -23.65
C GLY A 184 -11.18 -9.44 -22.58
N GLU A 185 -12.12 -10.35 -22.82
CA GLU A 185 -13.14 -10.74 -21.84
C GLU A 185 -12.50 -11.49 -20.66
N GLU A 186 -12.81 -11.08 -19.43
CA GLU A 186 -12.34 -11.75 -18.20
C GLU A 186 -12.85 -13.21 -18.14
N LEU A 187 -12.01 -14.08 -17.60
CA LEU A 187 -12.31 -15.48 -17.32
C LEU A 187 -12.36 -15.71 -15.81
N PRO A 188 -13.15 -16.67 -15.31
CA PRO A 188 -13.22 -16.96 -13.89
C PRO A 188 -11.86 -17.46 -13.38
N GLY A 189 -11.38 -16.81 -12.32
CA GLY A 189 -10.21 -17.20 -11.55
C GLY A 189 -9.11 -16.14 -11.57
N ALA A 190 -8.37 -16.08 -10.47
CA ALA A 190 -7.21 -15.21 -10.33
C ALA A 190 -6.00 -15.98 -9.78
N ILE A 191 -4.82 -15.41 -9.99
CA ILE A 191 -3.59 -15.82 -9.32
C ILE A 191 -3.10 -14.63 -8.50
N VAL A 192 -3.00 -14.82 -7.19
CA VAL A 192 -2.44 -13.80 -6.30
C VAL A 192 -1.01 -14.19 -6.00
N TYR A 193 -0.10 -13.25 -6.17
CA TYR A 193 1.32 -13.39 -5.93
C TYR A 193 1.75 -12.51 -4.76
N ALA A 194 2.77 -12.94 -4.03
CA ALA A 194 3.44 -12.10 -3.04
C ALA A 194 4.93 -12.42 -2.97
N GLY A 195 5.76 -11.40 -2.81
CA GLY A 195 7.21 -11.52 -2.72
C GLY A 195 7.83 -10.43 -1.86
N ARG A 196 9.01 -10.74 -1.32
CA ARG A 196 9.84 -9.80 -0.53
C ARG A 196 11.20 -9.51 -1.17
N ASP A 197 11.64 -10.42 -2.03
CA ASP A 197 12.91 -10.33 -2.74
C ASP A 197 12.59 -10.36 -4.24
N PRO A 198 12.95 -9.32 -5.00
CA PRO A 198 12.70 -9.28 -6.44
C PRO A 198 13.42 -10.40 -7.20
N MET A 199 14.52 -10.94 -6.66
CA MET A 199 15.32 -12.02 -7.26
C MET A 199 14.75 -13.41 -7.00
N GLN A 200 13.92 -13.57 -5.96
CA GLN A 200 13.29 -14.84 -5.65
C GLN A 200 11.94 -14.97 -6.36
N SER A 201 11.58 -16.20 -6.73
CA SER A 201 10.24 -16.47 -7.25
C SER A 201 9.19 -16.07 -6.21
N PRO A 202 8.14 -15.33 -6.60
CA PRO A 202 7.06 -14.99 -5.68
C PRO A 202 6.35 -16.27 -5.21
N GLN A 203 5.82 -16.21 -4.00
CA GLN A 203 4.81 -17.18 -3.57
C GLN A 203 3.50 -16.86 -4.29
N LEU A 204 2.68 -17.87 -4.56
CA LEU A 204 1.42 -17.68 -5.26
C LEU A 204 0.31 -18.59 -4.74
N VAL A 205 -0.93 -18.15 -4.92
CA VAL A 205 -2.13 -18.95 -4.73
C VAL A 205 -3.05 -18.80 -5.93
N LYS A 206 -3.61 -19.91 -6.41
CA LYS A 206 -4.64 -19.91 -7.45
C LYS A 206 -6.01 -19.91 -6.78
N VAL A 207 -6.86 -18.98 -7.17
CA VAL A 207 -8.21 -18.83 -6.63
C VAL A 207 -9.19 -19.04 -7.79
N PRO A 208 -9.71 -20.27 -7.98
CA PRO A 208 -10.62 -20.56 -9.08
C PRO A 208 -12.02 -19.99 -8.82
N GLY A 209 -12.77 -19.70 -9.88
CA GLY A 209 -14.20 -19.36 -9.78
C GLY A 209 -14.51 -17.99 -9.19
N ILE A 210 -13.52 -17.10 -9.08
CA ILE A 210 -13.73 -15.69 -8.69
C ILE A 210 -13.60 -14.76 -9.90
N TRP A 211 -14.21 -13.60 -9.78
CA TRP A 211 -14.33 -12.56 -10.81
C TRP A 211 -14.05 -11.19 -10.21
N ASN A 212 -13.71 -10.21 -11.05
CA ASN A 212 -13.54 -8.81 -10.66
C ASN A 212 -12.55 -8.65 -9.50
N THR A 213 -11.44 -9.37 -9.55
CA THR A 213 -10.49 -9.41 -8.42
C THR A 213 -9.73 -8.09 -8.32
N LYS A 214 -9.82 -7.43 -7.16
CA LYS A 214 -9.13 -6.17 -6.87
C LYS A 214 -8.24 -6.32 -5.64
N LEU A 215 -6.94 -6.10 -5.79
CA LEU A 215 -6.04 -6.00 -4.65
C LEU A 215 -6.34 -4.74 -3.83
N LEU A 216 -6.37 -4.90 -2.51
CA LEU A 216 -6.68 -3.81 -1.59
C LEU A 216 -5.46 -3.40 -0.76
N SER A 217 -4.72 -4.36 -0.20
CA SER A 217 -3.51 -4.06 0.58
C SER A 217 -2.65 -5.29 0.85
N TYR A 218 -1.38 -5.04 1.21
CA TYR A 218 -0.49 -6.03 1.82
C TYR A 218 -0.05 -5.50 3.19
N VAL A 219 -0.73 -5.95 4.26
CA VAL A 219 -0.52 -5.48 5.62
C VAL A 219 -0.52 -6.63 6.62
N GLY A 220 0.24 -6.51 7.71
CA GLY A 220 0.30 -7.55 8.74
C GLY A 220 0.76 -8.92 8.23
N GLY A 221 1.54 -8.96 7.14
CA GLY A 221 1.97 -10.21 6.51
C GLY A 221 0.90 -10.91 5.67
N LYS A 222 -0.23 -10.25 5.40
CA LYS A 222 -1.37 -10.81 4.66
C LYS A 222 -1.74 -9.95 3.47
N VAL A 223 -2.14 -10.60 2.39
CA VAL A 223 -2.69 -9.96 1.19
C VAL A 223 -4.20 -9.94 1.30
N TYR A 224 -4.78 -8.75 1.17
CA TYR A 224 -6.21 -8.51 1.17
C TYR A 224 -6.67 -8.13 -0.23
N PHE A 225 -7.73 -8.78 -0.70
CA PHE A 225 -8.32 -8.49 -2.01
C PHE A 225 -9.84 -8.67 -1.98
N ASP A 226 -10.54 -7.91 -2.79
CA ASP A 226 -11.98 -8.03 -3.01
C ASP A 226 -12.23 -8.84 -4.29
N ALA A 227 -13.20 -9.75 -4.27
CA ALA A 227 -13.59 -10.49 -5.46
C ALA A 227 -15.03 -11.01 -5.36
N SER A 228 -15.65 -11.28 -6.51
CA SER A 228 -16.99 -11.86 -6.60
C SER A 228 -16.97 -13.32 -7.03
N THR A 229 -17.91 -14.14 -6.57
CA THR A 229 -18.06 -15.54 -7.04
C THR A 229 -18.85 -15.64 -8.34
N THR A 230 -19.38 -14.53 -8.84
CA THR A 230 -20.06 -14.44 -10.14
C THR A 230 -19.63 -13.17 -10.85
N GLN A 231 -19.77 -13.12 -12.17
CA GLN A 231 -19.31 -11.97 -12.97
C GLN A 231 -20.01 -10.64 -12.60
N SER A 232 -21.26 -10.69 -12.13
CA SER A 232 -22.08 -9.50 -11.79
C SER A 232 -22.61 -9.51 -10.35
N GLY A 233 -22.14 -10.44 -9.51
CA GLY A 233 -22.61 -10.58 -8.13
C GLY A 233 -21.86 -9.69 -7.14
N PRO A 234 -22.34 -9.62 -5.90
CA PRO A 234 -21.66 -8.91 -4.83
C PRO A 234 -20.29 -9.53 -4.57
N SER A 235 -19.31 -8.70 -4.23
CA SER A 235 -17.99 -9.15 -3.83
C SER A 235 -17.86 -9.30 -2.33
N SER A 236 -16.81 -10.00 -1.90
CA SER A 236 -16.44 -10.15 -0.50
C SER A 236 -14.94 -9.96 -0.35
N LEU A 237 -14.52 -9.55 0.85
CA LEU A 237 -13.12 -9.53 1.21
C LEU A 237 -12.56 -10.96 1.30
N TYR A 238 -11.37 -11.14 0.75
CA TYR A 238 -10.54 -12.32 0.88
C TYR A 238 -9.23 -11.96 1.57
N GLU A 239 -8.69 -12.92 2.31
CA GLU A 239 -7.42 -12.82 3.02
C GLU A 239 -6.54 -14.02 2.66
N TRP A 240 -5.28 -13.76 2.34
CA TRP A 240 -4.28 -14.79 2.07
C TRP A 240 -2.97 -14.48 2.79
N THR A 241 -2.43 -15.48 3.49
CA THR A 241 -1.05 -15.43 4.01
C THR A 241 -0.13 -16.06 2.97
N PRO A 242 0.88 -15.35 2.47
CA PRO A 242 1.84 -15.94 1.54
C PRO A 242 2.45 -17.24 2.09
N GLY A 243 2.38 -18.30 1.30
CA GLY A 243 2.81 -19.65 1.65
C GLY A 243 1.66 -20.60 1.98
N ASP A 244 0.49 -20.06 2.34
CA ASP A 244 -0.71 -20.88 2.55
C ASP A 244 -1.28 -21.36 1.21
N ALA A 245 -1.75 -22.62 1.19
CA ALA A 245 -2.36 -23.23 0.02
C ALA A 245 -3.80 -22.76 -0.27
N LYS A 246 -4.42 -22.04 0.66
CA LYS A 246 -5.83 -21.62 0.59
C LYS A 246 -5.99 -20.17 1.01
N VAL A 247 -7.03 -19.54 0.46
CA VAL A 247 -7.47 -18.19 0.82
C VAL A 247 -8.69 -18.30 1.75
N ALA A 248 -8.78 -17.41 2.73
CA ALA A 248 -9.95 -17.28 3.59
C ALA A 248 -10.91 -16.22 3.03
N GLN A 249 -12.19 -16.57 2.86
CA GLN A 249 -13.24 -15.60 2.49
C GLN A 249 -13.88 -15.01 3.75
N LEU A 250 -13.87 -13.69 3.87
CA LEU A 250 -14.45 -12.93 4.97
C LEU A 250 -15.83 -12.38 4.56
N LYS A 251 -16.83 -13.27 4.53
CA LYS A 251 -18.20 -12.97 4.06
C LYS A 251 -18.91 -11.84 4.83
N SER A 252 -18.45 -11.54 6.04
CA SER A 252 -18.95 -10.46 6.89
C SER A 252 -18.53 -9.06 6.41
N ILE A 253 -17.65 -8.98 5.39
CA ILE A 253 -17.13 -7.74 4.83
C ILE A 253 -17.43 -7.75 3.31
N PRO A 254 -18.64 -7.35 2.90
CA PRO A 254 -19.01 -7.29 1.48
C PRO A 254 -18.39 -6.07 0.80
N ASN A 255 -18.16 -6.13 -0.52
CA ASN A 255 -17.70 -5.00 -1.35
C ASN A 255 -16.60 -4.17 -0.69
N ALA A 256 -15.51 -4.82 -0.31
CA ALA A 256 -14.43 -4.16 0.40
C ALA A 256 -13.66 -3.25 -0.55
N MET A 257 -13.34 -2.04 -0.07
CA MET A 257 -12.67 -1.02 -0.88
C MET A 257 -11.25 -0.71 -0.42
N ALA A 258 -10.97 -0.92 0.86
CA ALA A 258 -9.66 -0.73 1.46
C ALA A 258 -9.57 -1.55 2.77
N VAL A 259 -8.36 -1.93 3.16
CA VAL A 259 -8.06 -2.59 4.45
C VAL A 259 -6.85 -1.92 5.10
N SER A 260 -6.99 -1.51 6.36
CA SER A 260 -5.96 -0.83 7.14
C SER A 260 -5.02 -1.82 7.85
N SER A 261 -3.87 -1.30 8.29
CA SER A 261 -2.89 -2.03 9.10
C SER A 261 -3.41 -2.42 10.50
N VAL A 262 -4.43 -1.72 11.01
CA VAL A 262 -5.01 -1.91 12.35
C VAL A 262 -6.23 -2.83 12.37
N GLY A 263 -6.51 -3.52 11.25
CA GLY A 263 -7.59 -4.49 11.17
C GLY A 263 -8.97 -3.84 11.01
N THR A 264 -9.05 -2.78 10.21
CA THR A 264 -10.33 -2.20 9.77
C THR A 264 -10.45 -2.24 8.25
N ALA A 265 -11.68 -2.22 7.74
CA ALA A 265 -11.96 -2.22 6.31
C ALA A 265 -13.04 -1.18 5.97
N GLY A 266 -12.83 -0.46 4.87
CA GLY A 266 -13.89 0.30 4.22
C GLY A 266 -14.73 -0.63 3.35
N SER A 267 -16.04 -0.61 3.52
CA SER A 267 -16.97 -1.49 2.81
C SER A 267 -18.16 -0.70 2.26
N LEU A 268 -18.53 -0.98 1.01
CA LEU A 268 -19.69 -0.38 0.37
C LEU A 268 -20.95 -1.22 0.62
N THR A 269 -21.99 -0.58 1.14
CA THR A 269 -23.32 -1.18 1.26
C THR A 269 -24.31 -0.46 0.35
N ALA A 270 -24.86 -1.19 -0.61
CA ALA A 270 -25.97 -0.70 -1.41
C ALA A 270 -27.26 -0.70 -0.57
N LEU A 271 -27.95 0.44 -0.51
CA LEU A 271 -29.31 0.52 0.02
C LEU A 271 -30.30 0.30 -1.13
N ALA A 272 -31.45 -0.29 -0.83
CA ALA A 272 -32.48 -0.67 -1.83
C ALA A 272 -32.98 0.49 -2.71
N ASN A 273 -32.69 1.75 -2.35
CA ASN A 273 -33.23 2.96 -2.97
C ASN A 273 -32.17 3.78 -3.74
N GLN A 274 -31.21 3.13 -4.41
CA GLN A 274 -30.15 3.77 -5.23
C GLN A 274 -29.15 4.66 -4.46
N SER A 275 -29.16 4.63 -3.12
CA SER A 275 -28.10 5.25 -2.32
C SER A 275 -27.09 4.19 -1.86
N SER A 276 -25.81 4.47 -2.04
CA SER A 276 -24.71 3.74 -1.42
C SER A 276 -24.29 4.47 -0.14
N CYS A 277 -23.98 3.71 0.91
CA CYS A 277 -23.28 4.21 2.08
C CYS A 277 -22.05 3.35 2.32
N SER A 278 -20.98 3.97 2.81
CA SER A 278 -19.80 3.25 3.27
C SER A 278 -19.91 2.92 4.75
N ASN A 279 -19.29 1.82 5.15
CA ASN A 279 -19.13 1.46 6.55
C ASN A 279 -17.66 1.23 6.83
N LEU A 280 -17.22 1.68 8.00
CA LEU A 280 -15.99 1.18 8.59
C LEU A 280 -16.31 -0.08 9.40
N LEU A 281 -15.69 -1.20 9.04
CA LEU A 281 -15.89 -2.51 9.65
C LEU A 281 -14.61 -3.01 10.33
N ALA A 282 -14.73 -3.74 11.44
CA ALA A 282 -13.62 -4.43 12.07
C ALA A 282 -13.33 -5.78 11.40
N VAL A 283 -12.08 -6.03 11.03
CA VAL A 283 -11.59 -7.28 10.42
C VAL A 283 -11.14 -8.26 11.51
N PRO A 284 -11.49 -9.56 11.45
CA PRO A 284 -12.30 -10.23 10.42
C PRO A 284 -13.81 -10.25 10.74
N SER A 285 -14.23 -9.70 11.88
CA SER A 285 -15.61 -9.86 12.40
C SER A 285 -16.71 -9.27 11.50
N GLY A 286 -16.38 -8.27 10.69
CA GLY A 286 -17.36 -7.43 9.98
C GLY A 286 -18.22 -6.57 10.92
N LYS A 287 -17.87 -6.45 12.21
CA LYS A 287 -18.57 -5.58 13.14
C LYS A 287 -18.46 -4.13 12.64
N ARG A 288 -19.61 -3.51 12.39
CA ARG A 288 -19.68 -2.09 12.03
C ARG A 288 -19.20 -1.22 13.18
N LEU A 289 -18.21 -0.37 12.91
CA LEU A 289 -17.71 0.66 13.83
C LEU A 289 -18.54 1.93 13.68
N TRP A 290 -18.62 2.46 12.46
CA TRP A 290 -19.50 3.57 12.11
C TRP A 290 -19.83 3.59 10.60
N PRO A 291 -20.98 4.15 10.20
CA PRO A 291 -21.34 4.36 8.80
C PRO A 291 -21.08 5.82 8.35
N THR A 292 -20.95 6.02 7.03
CA THR A 292 -21.08 7.34 6.39
C THR A 292 -21.81 7.21 5.06
N CYS A 293 -22.72 8.14 4.78
CA CYS A 293 -23.43 8.22 3.50
C CYS A 293 -22.99 9.44 2.68
N ASP A 294 -22.10 10.27 3.22
CA ASP A 294 -21.57 11.46 2.56
C ASP A 294 -20.29 11.15 1.78
N TYR A 295 -19.56 10.10 2.21
CA TYR A 295 -18.26 9.76 1.67
C TYR A 295 -18.13 8.27 1.29
N LEU A 296 -17.26 8.02 0.32
CA LEU A 296 -16.84 6.68 -0.08
C LEU A 296 -15.49 6.34 0.56
N ILE A 297 -15.40 5.32 1.40
CA ILE A 297 -14.11 4.97 2.05
C ILE A 297 -13.21 4.27 1.02
N THR A 298 -12.09 4.91 0.67
CA THR A 298 -11.19 4.45 -0.40
C THR A 298 -9.78 4.08 0.09
N GLY A 299 -9.41 4.43 1.32
CA GLY A 299 -8.08 4.12 1.84
C GLY A 299 -7.90 4.46 3.32
N PHE A 300 -6.69 4.29 3.82
CA PHE A 300 -6.29 4.58 5.19
C PHE A 300 -4.86 5.11 5.22
N THR A 301 -4.51 5.97 6.18
CA THR A 301 -3.11 6.24 6.49
C THR A 301 -2.38 4.99 7.00
N PRO A 302 -1.03 4.95 6.93
CA PRO A 302 -0.25 3.78 7.37
C PRO A 302 -0.55 3.34 8.81
N ASP A 303 -0.74 4.27 9.74
CA ASP A 303 -1.13 4.01 11.13
C ASP A 303 -2.62 3.63 11.31
N GLY A 304 -3.44 3.74 10.27
CA GLY A 304 -4.87 3.48 10.29
C GLY A 304 -5.70 4.48 11.10
N SER A 305 -5.12 5.60 11.55
CA SER A 305 -5.83 6.62 12.34
C SER A 305 -6.72 7.52 11.49
N THR A 306 -6.41 7.66 10.21
CA THR A 306 -7.15 8.48 9.25
C THR A 306 -7.71 7.62 8.14
N VAL A 307 -9.00 7.79 7.87
CA VAL A 307 -9.70 7.24 6.71
C VAL A 307 -9.57 8.21 5.54
N ILE A 308 -9.17 7.69 4.38
CA ILE A 308 -9.20 8.43 3.12
C ILE A 308 -10.54 8.13 2.46
N ALA A 309 -11.21 9.18 2.01
CA ALA A 309 -12.51 9.04 1.41
C ALA A 309 -12.68 9.91 0.15
N GLY A 310 -13.48 9.42 -0.80
CA GLY A 310 -13.87 10.13 -2.02
C GLY A 310 -15.34 10.55 -2.01
N PRO A 311 -15.87 11.05 -3.15
CA PRO A 311 -17.28 11.36 -3.29
C PRO A 311 -18.12 10.08 -3.15
N LYS A 312 -19.33 10.24 -2.61
CA LYS A 312 -20.32 9.15 -2.51
C LYS A 312 -20.57 8.43 -3.85
N TYR A 313 -20.49 9.17 -4.95
CA TYR A 313 -20.63 8.66 -6.31
C TYR A 313 -19.38 9.03 -7.09
N GLN A 314 -18.75 8.04 -7.70
CA GLN A 314 -17.67 8.24 -8.65
C GLN A 314 -18.29 8.30 -10.03
N ASP A 315 -18.30 9.49 -10.62
CA ASP A 315 -18.72 9.70 -12.00
C ASP A 315 -17.68 10.54 -12.75
N GLY A 316 -17.61 10.28 -14.06
CA GLY A 316 -16.72 11.02 -14.94
C GLY A 316 -15.23 10.65 -14.82
N TYR A 317 -14.38 11.65 -15.05
CA TYR A 317 -12.95 11.49 -15.32
C TYR A 317 -12.08 11.39 -14.04
N GLY A 318 -12.55 11.94 -12.93
CA GLY A 318 -11.84 11.94 -11.66
C GLY A 318 -12.77 12.42 -10.55
N ASP A 319 -12.38 12.14 -9.31
CA ASP A 319 -13.15 12.48 -8.13
C ASP A 319 -13.14 14.00 -7.90
N GLY A 320 -14.32 14.60 -7.69
CA GLY A 320 -14.47 16.03 -7.45
C GLY A 320 -14.01 16.49 -6.05
N ILE A 321 -13.89 15.52 -5.13
CA ILE A 321 -13.46 15.75 -3.75
C ILE A 321 -12.56 14.60 -3.27
N THR A 322 -11.74 14.88 -2.28
CA THR A 322 -11.09 13.88 -1.44
C THR A 322 -11.15 14.36 0.00
N ALA A 323 -11.30 13.46 0.96
CA ALA A 323 -11.49 13.79 2.36
C ALA A 323 -10.66 12.88 3.26
N ALA A 324 -10.25 13.44 4.39
CA ALA A 324 -9.67 12.75 5.51
C ALA A 324 -10.69 12.73 6.66
N LEU A 325 -11.03 11.55 7.15
CA LEU A 325 -11.93 11.35 8.28
C LEU A 325 -11.19 10.69 9.43
N ASP A 326 -11.56 10.99 10.67
CA ASP A 326 -11.05 10.29 11.85
C ASP A 326 -11.56 8.84 11.85
N ALA A 327 -10.65 7.87 11.92
CA ALA A 327 -11.02 6.45 11.85
C ALA A 327 -11.81 5.95 13.06
N LYS A 328 -11.76 6.64 14.21
CA LYS A 328 -12.45 6.24 15.44
C LYS A 328 -13.95 6.55 15.38
N ASN A 329 -14.32 7.72 14.85
CA ASN A 329 -15.70 8.22 14.92
C ASN A 329 -16.28 8.71 13.57
N GLY A 330 -15.47 8.76 12.51
CA GLY A 330 -15.88 9.23 11.19
C GLY A 330 -16.00 10.75 11.07
N GLU A 331 -15.49 11.52 12.04
CA GLU A 331 -15.50 12.99 11.97
C GLU A 331 -14.61 13.49 10.82
N LEU A 332 -15.11 14.49 10.09
CA LEU A 332 -14.34 15.12 9.02
C LEU A 332 -13.16 15.90 9.60
N LEU A 333 -11.94 15.46 9.26
CA LEU A 333 -10.71 16.19 9.58
C LEU A 333 -10.49 17.29 8.55
N HIS A 334 -10.56 16.92 7.27
CA HIS A 334 -10.40 17.86 6.16
C HIS A 334 -10.97 17.34 4.85
N GLU A 335 -11.39 18.24 3.96
CA GLU A 335 -11.86 17.97 2.61
C GLU A 335 -11.15 18.88 1.61
N TRP A 336 -10.70 18.31 0.50
CA TRP A 336 -10.16 19.05 -0.63
C TRP A 336 -11.07 18.88 -1.83
N SER A 337 -11.30 19.95 -2.58
CA SER A 337 -12.04 19.92 -3.85
C SER A 337 -11.14 20.22 -5.04
N GLY A 338 -11.38 19.53 -6.15
CA GLY A 338 -10.54 19.56 -7.36
C GLY A 338 -10.97 18.50 -8.36
N VAL A 339 -10.06 18.06 -9.23
CA VAL A 339 -10.25 16.89 -10.09
C VAL A 339 -9.13 15.90 -9.76
N PHE A 340 -9.46 14.84 -9.03
CA PHE A 340 -8.49 13.89 -8.50
C PHE A 340 -8.60 12.54 -9.21
N ARG A 341 -7.53 12.13 -9.90
CA ARG A 341 -7.45 10.82 -10.56
C ARG A 341 -7.03 9.71 -9.60
N GLN A 342 -6.31 10.07 -8.55
CA GLN A 342 -5.78 9.14 -7.55
C GLN A 342 -5.55 9.89 -6.23
N THR A 343 -5.81 9.22 -5.11
CA THR A 343 -5.46 9.68 -3.76
C THR A 343 -4.78 8.55 -3.02
N VAL A 344 -3.59 8.78 -2.47
CA VAL A 344 -2.89 7.82 -1.61
C VAL A 344 -2.29 8.52 -0.39
N PRO A 345 -2.12 7.85 0.76
CA PRO A 345 -1.39 8.41 1.88
C PRO A 345 0.12 8.43 1.59
N GLU A 346 0.81 9.54 1.81
CA GLU A 346 2.28 9.52 1.85
C GLU A 346 2.78 9.00 3.20
N ASP A 347 2.16 9.47 4.26
CA ASP A 347 2.43 9.15 5.66
C ASP A 347 1.16 9.43 6.50
N ASP A 348 1.26 9.40 7.83
CA ASP A 348 0.11 9.59 8.72
C ASP A 348 -0.48 11.00 8.74
N GLN A 349 0.20 11.97 8.13
CA GLN A 349 -0.18 13.39 8.13
C GLN A 349 -0.34 13.99 6.74
N HIS A 350 0.03 13.26 5.68
CA HIS A 350 0.03 13.80 4.33
C HIS A 350 -0.61 12.85 3.32
N LEU A 351 -1.42 13.41 2.43
CA LEU A 351 -1.97 12.73 1.26
C LEU A 351 -1.29 13.23 -0.01
N LEU A 352 -1.08 12.33 -0.97
CA LEU A 352 -0.72 12.65 -2.34
C LEU A 352 -1.96 12.54 -3.22
N LEU A 353 -2.25 13.61 -3.95
CA LEU A 353 -3.38 13.74 -4.85
C LEU A 353 -2.86 13.91 -6.28
N LEU A 354 -3.16 12.96 -7.17
CA LEU A 354 -2.91 13.16 -8.60
C LEU A 354 -4.03 14.05 -9.15
N ALA A 355 -3.71 15.31 -9.38
CA ALA A 355 -4.68 16.34 -9.71
C ALA A 355 -4.40 16.96 -11.08
N ASP A 356 -5.48 17.30 -11.79
CA ASP A 356 -5.42 18.11 -13.01
C ASP A 356 -6.64 19.06 -13.07
N THR A 357 -6.86 19.73 -14.20
CA THR A 357 -8.00 20.65 -14.41
C THR A 357 -8.98 20.16 -15.48
N GLY A 358 -8.91 18.88 -15.83
CA GLY A 358 -9.67 18.26 -16.90
C GLY A 358 -8.83 17.34 -17.78
N GLN A 359 -9.52 16.58 -18.63
CA GLN A 359 -8.89 15.65 -19.57
C GLN A 359 -7.86 16.38 -20.45
N GLU A 360 -6.68 15.76 -20.62
CA GLU A 360 -5.55 16.28 -21.41
C GLU A 360 -4.92 17.60 -20.91
N THR A 361 -5.30 18.07 -19.72
CA THR A 361 -4.64 19.21 -19.08
C THR A 361 -3.35 18.78 -18.36
N PRO A 362 -2.37 19.69 -18.14
CA PRO A 362 -1.21 19.37 -17.33
C PRO A 362 -1.62 18.89 -15.93
N ALA A 363 -1.08 17.76 -15.51
CA ALA A 363 -1.32 17.16 -14.21
C ALA A 363 -0.15 17.41 -13.26
N SER A 364 -0.41 17.30 -11.96
CA SER A 364 0.59 17.31 -10.90
C SER A 364 0.20 16.36 -9.78
N ILE A 365 1.19 15.80 -9.10
CA ILE A 365 1.01 15.26 -7.75
C ILE A 365 1.04 16.44 -6.78
N VAL A 366 -0.01 16.58 -5.99
CA VAL A 366 -0.16 17.58 -4.93
C VAL A 366 -0.02 16.87 -3.60
N ARG A 367 0.76 17.45 -2.69
CA ARG A 367 0.90 16.94 -1.32
C ARG A 367 0.10 17.83 -0.38
N CYS A 368 -0.84 17.25 0.36
CA CYS A 368 -1.73 17.99 1.27
C CYS A 368 -1.59 17.48 2.71
N THR A 369 -1.53 18.40 3.66
CA THR A 369 -1.42 18.12 5.09
C THR A 369 -2.80 17.92 5.71
N VAL A 370 -3.06 16.77 6.31
CA VAL A 370 -4.37 16.41 6.88
C VAL A 370 -4.82 17.38 7.97
N SER A 371 -3.93 17.75 8.88
CA SER A 371 -4.28 18.57 10.05
C SER A 371 -4.53 20.05 9.74
N THR A 372 -4.03 20.57 8.63
CA THR A 372 -4.13 22.00 8.29
C THR A 372 -4.84 22.29 6.98
N GLY A 373 -4.97 21.28 6.10
CA GLY A 373 -5.47 21.46 4.75
C GLY A 373 -4.49 22.03 3.74
N ALA A 374 -3.32 22.48 4.19
CA ALA A 374 -2.36 23.14 3.31
C ALA A 374 -1.83 22.17 2.27
N CYS A 375 -1.72 22.63 1.02
CA CYS A 375 -1.24 21.85 -0.11
C CYS A 375 -0.07 22.52 -0.82
N GLU A 376 0.78 21.70 -1.43
CA GLU A 376 1.95 22.10 -2.21
C GLU A 376 2.09 21.21 -3.46
N LEU A 377 2.68 21.75 -4.54
CA LEU A 377 3.02 20.98 -5.73
C LEU A 377 4.21 20.08 -5.42
N ALA A 378 3.98 18.76 -5.31
CA ALA A 378 5.03 17.78 -5.11
C ALA A 378 5.78 17.48 -6.42
N THR A 379 5.11 17.68 -7.56
CA THR A 379 5.72 17.64 -8.90
C THR A 379 5.43 18.92 -9.66
N PRO A 380 6.21 19.28 -10.69
CA PRO A 380 5.80 20.33 -11.62
C PRO A 380 4.53 19.93 -12.39
N LEU A 381 3.77 20.93 -12.85
CA LEU A 381 2.70 20.71 -13.82
C LEU A 381 3.28 20.18 -15.13
N THR A 382 2.89 18.98 -15.53
CA THR A 382 3.45 18.30 -16.70
C THR A 382 2.36 17.66 -17.55
N LYS A 383 2.60 17.58 -18.86
CA LYS A 383 1.78 16.78 -19.77
C LYS A 383 2.40 15.39 -19.91
N GLY A 384 1.55 14.39 -20.13
CA GLY A 384 1.97 13.01 -20.36
C GLY A 384 1.72 12.10 -19.15
N PRO A 385 2.29 10.89 -19.15
CA PRO A 385 2.06 9.91 -18.10
C PRO A 385 2.57 10.41 -16.74
N LEU A 386 1.66 10.49 -15.78
CA LEU A 386 1.93 10.78 -14.38
C LEU A 386 0.97 9.90 -13.57
N LEU A 387 1.51 9.09 -12.66
CA LEU A 387 0.71 8.24 -11.76
C LEU A 387 1.43 8.07 -10.43
N ILE A 388 0.68 7.91 -9.34
CA ILE A 388 1.26 7.60 -8.03
C ILE A 388 1.34 6.08 -7.92
N GLY A 389 2.49 5.57 -7.49
CA GLY A 389 2.69 4.13 -7.35
C GLY A 389 1.91 3.53 -6.19
N SER A 390 1.80 2.20 -6.24
CA SER A 390 0.99 1.36 -5.34
C SER A 390 1.77 0.75 -4.17
#